data_AF-A0A0S4KVN0-F1
#
_entry.id   AF-A0A0S4KVN0-F1
#
_cell.length_a   1.000
_cell.length_b   1.000
_cell.length_c   1.000
_cell.angle_alpha   90.00
_cell.angle_beta   90.00
_cell.angle_gamma   90.00
#
_symmetry.space_group_name_H-M   'P 1'
#
loop_
_entity.id
_entity.type
_entity.pdbx_description
1 polymer ?
#
loop_
_entity_poly.entity_id
_entity_poly.type
_entity_poly.pdbx_seq_one_letter_code
_entity_poly.pdbx_strand_id
1 'polypeptide(L)'
;MIDDDLSSNYRLTVRLELANQPGVFARVATLLAEEQANLGAVDLVSATKARLVRDVTFDVQNEAHGERVLNRLRLLPDVEVISASDRIFLLHLGGKIRVEGKVPVKTRHTLSMVYTPGVGRVAAAIAQDPAKAYVFTSKGNSVAVVTDGSAVLGLGNLGPEAALPVMEGKVMLFKELAGIDAWPLCLKTQDPDEIARIVEGIAPGFGAVNLEDISAPRCFEIERRLKQSLEIPVMHDDQHGTAVVVLAALTNALRVTGKRLEDVHIVVNGLGAAGMACCRMLLAAGVSHLVGCDKQGIILKGDAATLQGCRDDLAACLTPNSPQGSLRDALKGADVFIGVSAGNILSAEALDIMAPDRIVFAMANPDPEVPPELARSHCRIFATGRSDFPNQINNALAFPGIFRGALDVQAREINEAMKLAAAHAIAGAVPEGALGEEYIIPSLFDKTVVPRVARAVAIAARQTGVARRRAKIGDEPDSGTV
;
A
#
# COMPACT_ATOMS: atom_id res chain seq x y z
N MET A 1 17.86 -10.57 17.00
CA MET A 1 16.82 -10.85 18.00
C MET A 1 15.54 -10.93 17.21
N ILE A 2 15.02 -12.14 17.04
CA ILE A 2 13.74 -12.38 16.37
C ILE A 2 12.70 -11.90 17.36
N ASP A 3 11.97 -10.86 16.97
CA ASP A 3 10.82 -10.36 17.71
C ASP A 3 9.71 -11.41 17.49
N ASP A 4 9.74 -12.44 18.33
CA ASP A 4 8.77 -13.54 18.35
C ASP A 4 7.49 -13.06 19.07
N ASP A 5 7.02 -11.87 18.71
CA ASP A 5 5.72 -11.41 19.15
C ASP A 5 4.70 -12.23 18.35
N LEU A 6 4.19 -13.29 18.98
CA LEU A 6 2.87 -13.88 18.71
C LEU A 6 1.78 -12.82 18.97
N SER A 7 1.95 -11.61 18.43
CA SER A 7 1.01 -10.53 18.56
C SER A 7 -0.17 -10.92 17.68
N SER A 8 -1.24 -11.36 18.32
CA SER A 8 -2.51 -11.14 17.68
C SER A 8 -2.64 -9.64 17.41
N ASN A 9 -2.98 -9.26 16.18
CA ASN A 9 -3.36 -7.88 15.84
C ASN A 9 -4.59 -7.41 16.64
N TYR A 10 -5.30 -8.33 17.31
CA TYR A 10 -6.47 -8.06 18.14
C TYR A 10 -6.08 -8.09 19.62
N ARG A 11 -5.72 -6.91 20.13
CA ARG A 11 -5.46 -6.66 21.56
C ARG A 11 -6.57 -5.80 22.14
N LEU A 12 -7.30 -6.34 23.10
CA LEU A 12 -8.36 -5.64 23.83
C LEU A 12 -7.81 -5.08 25.14
N THR A 13 -8.26 -3.88 25.52
CA THR A 13 -8.12 -3.34 26.87
C THR A 13 -9.51 -3.16 27.45
N VAL A 14 -9.78 -3.87 28.54
CA VAL A 14 -11.10 -3.92 29.16
C VAL A 14 -11.01 -3.33 30.56
N ARG A 15 -11.80 -2.28 30.80
CA ARG A 15 -11.97 -1.69 32.12
C ARG A 15 -12.98 -2.50 32.91
N LEU A 16 -12.52 -3.11 33.99
CA LEU A 16 -13.32 -3.94 34.89
C LEU A 16 -13.48 -3.25 36.24
N GLU A 17 -14.71 -3.16 36.74
CA GLU A 17 -14.97 -2.97 38.17
C GLU A 17 -15.10 -4.34 38.85
N LEU A 18 -14.35 -4.54 39.92
CA LEU A 18 -14.26 -5.79 40.69
C LEU A 18 -14.66 -5.51 42.13
N ALA A 19 -15.35 -6.44 42.80
CA ALA A 19 -15.42 -6.36 44.26
C ALA A 19 -14.00 -6.44 44.86
N ASN A 20 -13.71 -5.62 45.87
CA ASN A 20 -12.42 -5.62 46.54
C ASN A 20 -12.31 -6.78 47.54
N GLN A 21 -12.27 -8.00 47.01
CA GLN A 21 -12.15 -9.24 47.77
C GLN A 21 -11.09 -10.15 47.14
N PRO A 22 -10.33 -10.92 47.95
CA PRO A 22 -9.39 -11.90 47.43
C PRO A 22 -10.05 -12.89 46.45
N GLY A 23 -9.36 -13.22 45.37
CA GLY A 23 -9.81 -14.23 44.40
C GLY A 23 -10.71 -13.72 43.27
N VAL A 24 -11.32 -12.53 43.37
CA VAL A 24 -12.18 -11.99 42.29
C VAL A 24 -11.40 -11.81 40.99
N PHE A 25 -10.21 -11.18 41.06
CA PHE A 25 -9.35 -11.02 39.89
C PHE A 25 -8.78 -12.37 39.39
N ALA A 26 -8.54 -13.33 40.29
CA ALA A 26 -8.07 -14.65 39.88
C ALA A 26 -9.07 -15.34 38.94
N ARG A 27 -10.39 -15.19 39.20
CA ARG A 27 -11.43 -15.70 38.29
C ARG A 27 -11.39 -15.07 36.91
N VAL A 28 -11.08 -13.78 36.82
CA VAL A 28 -10.88 -13.07 35.54
C VAL A 28 -9.70 -13.69 34.79
N ALA A 29 -8.55 -13.84 35.45
CA ALA A 29 -7.36 -14.44 34.85
C ALA A 29 -7.59 -15.90 34.41
N THR A 30 -8.30 -16.69 35.23
CA THR A 30 -8.68 -18.07 34.89
C THR A 30 -9.58 -18.12 33.66
N LEU A 31 -10.60 -17.25 33.56
CA LEU A 31 -11.48 -17.19 32.40
C LEU A 31 -10.72 -16.85 31.13
N LEU A 32 -9.80 -15.88 31.18
CA LEU A 32 -8.96 -15.55 30.02
C LEU A 32 -8.13 -16.74 29.58
N ALA A 33 -7.52 -17.48 30.53
CA ALA A 33 -6.77 -18.69 30.23
C ALA A 33 -7.65 -19.80 29.63
N GLU A 34 -8.87 -20.02 30.15
CA GLU A 34 -9.84 -20.99 29.61
C GLU A 34 -10.27 -20.66 28.18
N GLU A 35 -10.40 -19.36 27.86
CA GLU A 35 -10.71 -18.89 26.51
C GLU A 35 -9.51 -18.87 25.58
N GLN A 36 -8.31 -19.18 26.08
CA GLN A 36 -7.05 -19.04 25.33
C GLN A 36 -6.78 -17.59 24.92
N ALA A 37 -7.24 -16.63 25.72
CA ALA A 37 -6.87 -15.23 25.61
C ALA A 37 -5.58 -14.98 26.43
N ASN A 38 -4.54 -14.46 25.77
CA ASN A 38 -3.25 -14.25 26.42
C ASN A 38 -3.30 -12.98 27.27
N LEU A 39 -3.21 -13.12 28.60
CA LEU A 39 -3.24 -12.00 29.53
C LEU A 39 -1.97 -11.15 29.40
N GLY A 40 -2.14 -9.86 29.14
CA GLY A 40 -1.10 -8.85 29.10
C GLY A 40 -1.08 -7.99 30.37
N ALA A 41 -1.04 -6.68 30.18
CA ALA A 41 -0.96 -5.69 31.26
C ALA A 41 -2.23 -5.66 32.14
N VAL A 42 -2.03 -5.34 33.42
CA VAL A 42 -3.11 -5.18 34.41
C VAL A 42 -2.81 -3.93 35.23
N ASP A 43 -3.52 -2.85 34.92
CA ASP A 43 -3.28 -1.54 35.51
C ASP A 43 -4.39 -1.18 36.50
N LEU A 44 -4.01 -0.80 37.72
CA LEU A 44 -4.97 -0.32 38.71
C LEU A 44 -5.35 1.13 38.42
N VAL A 45 -6.63 1.37 38.10
CA VAL A 45 -7.17 2.71 37.84
C VAL A 45 -7.63 3.36 39.14
N SER A 46 -8.37 2.62 39.96
CA SER A 46 -8.82 3.11 41.28
C SER A 46 -9.08 1.98 42.26
N ALA A 47 -9.00 2.28 43.54
CA ALA A 47 -9.29 1.34 44.61
C ALA A 47 -10.07 2.02 45.73
N THR A 48 -11.17 1.39 46.15
CA THR A 48 -11.96 1.76 47.32
C THR A 48 -12.06 0.56 48.25
N LYS A 49 -12.65 0.73 49.44
CA LYS A 49 -12.87 -0.39 50.37
C LYS A 49 -13.77 -1.49 49.79
N ALA A 50 -14.69 -1.15 48.88
CA ALA A 50 -15.67 -2.09 48.34
C ALA A 50 -15.35 -2.54 46.90
N ARG A 51 -14.67 -1.69 46.10
CA ARG A 51 -14.47 -1.89 44.66
C ARG A 51 -13.04 -1.61 44.23
N LEU A 52 -12.57 -2.32 43.21
CA LEU A 52 -11.34 -2.06 42.48
C LEU A 52 -11.68 -1.85 41.01
N VAL A 53 -11.13 -0.82 40.38
CA VAL A 53 -11.22 -0.65 38.92
C VAL A 53 -9.86 -0.93 38.31
N ARG A 54 -9.81 -1.87 37.37
CA ARG A 54 -8.59 -2.27 36.66
C ARG A 54 -8.80 -2.21 35.15
N ASP A 55 -7.80 -1.73 34.43
CA ASP A 55 -7.70 -1.94 33.00
C ASP A 55 -6.92 -3.25 32.79
N VAL A 56 -7.54 -4.20 32.08
CA VAL A 56 -6.98 -5.52 31.79
C VAL A 56 -6.78 -5.63 30.29
N THR A 57 -5.53 -5.77 29.88
CA THR A 57 -5.16 -5.95 28.47
C THR A 57 -4.94 -7.41 28.17
N PHE A 58 -5.47 -7.91 27.06
CA PHE A 58 -5.27 -9.29 26.62
C PHE A 58 -5.37 -9.43 25.10
N ASP A 59 -4.70 -10.44 24.56
CA ASP A 59 -4.68 -10.78 23.14
C ASP A 59 -5.72 -11.87 22.83
N VAL A 60 -6.50 -11.67 21.77
CA VAL A 60 -7.53 -12.61 21.27
C VAL A 60 -7.26 -12.93 19.82
N GLN A 61 -7.71 -14.07 19.31
CA GLN A 61 -7.36 -14.50 17.94
C GLN A 61 -8.01 -13.64 16.83
N ASN A 62 -9.22 -13.13 17.07
CA ASN A 62 -10.00 -12.32 16.13
C ASN A 62 -11.16 -11.63 16.87
N GLU A 63 -11.94 -10.82 16.15
CA GLU A 63 -13.10 -10.09 16.70
C GLU A 63 -14.14 -11.02 17.36
N ALA A 64 -14.48 -12.14 16.72
CA ALA A 64 -15.45 -13.10 17.27
C ALA A 64 -14.97 -13.74 18.59
N HIS A 65 -13.67 -14.03 18.69
CA HIS A 65 -13.05 -14.47 19.93
C HIS A 65 -13.11 -13.35 20.99
N GLY A 66 -12.76 -12.12 20.63
CA GLY A 66 -12.90 -10.94 21.51
C GLY A 66 -14.29 -10.80 22.11
N GLU A 67 -15.34 -10.82 21.28
CA GLU A 67 -16.73 -10.75 21.73
C GLU A 67 -17.12 -11.92 22.65
N ARG A 68 -16.65 -13.14 22.34
CA ARG A 68 -16.88 -14.32 23.20
C ARG A 68 -16.26 -14.13 24.59
N VAL A 69 -15.02 -13.66 24.66
CA VAL A 69 -14.32 -13.36 25.93
C VAL A 69 -15.06 -12.27 26.71
N LEU A 70 -15.42 -11.17 26.05
CA LEU A 70 -16.18 -10.07 26.67
C LEU A 70 -17.52 -10.53 27.23
N ASN A 71 -18.26 -11.36 26.49
CA ASN A 71 -19.53 -11.90 26.95
C ASN A 71 -19.35 -12.81 28.16
N ARG A 72 -18.30 -13.64 28.21
CA ARG A 72 -18.02 -14.47 29.39
C ARG A 72 -17.58 -13.62 30.58
N LEU A 73 -16.76 -12.58 30.38
CA LEU A 73 -16.36 -11.65 31.45
C LEU A 73 -17.58 -10.97 32.09
N ARG A 74 -18.58 -10.56 31.29
CA ARG A 74 -19.85 -9.97 31.77
C ARG A 74 -20.68 -10.92 32.64
N LEU A 75 -20.45 -12.23 32.55
CA LEU A 75 -21.17 -13.25 33.32
C LEU A 75 -20.47 -13.61 34.64
N LEU A 76 -19.25 -13.12 34.89
CA LEU A 76 -18.54 -13.42 36.13
C LEU A 76 -19.18 -12.70 37.33
N PRO A 77 -19.41 -13.41 38.45
CA PRO A 77 -19.89 -12.77 39.66
C PRO A 77 -18.84 -11.79 40.20
N ASP A 78 -19.31 -10.67 40.73
CA ASP A 78 -18.51 -9.57 41.29
C ASP A 78 -17.58 -8.86 40.30
N VAL A 79 -17.82 -9.03 38.99
CA VAL A 79 -17.09 -8.39 37.89
C VAL A 79 -18.10 -7.63 37.02
N GLU A 80 -17.82 -6.36 36.77
CA GLU A 80 -18.59 -5.53 35.84
C GLU A 80 -17.65 -5.01 34.75
N VAL A 81 -18.03 -5.20 33.49
CA VAL A 81 -17.30 -4.65 32.34
C VAL A 81 -17.79 -3.23 32.10
N ILE A 82 -17.00 -2.22 32.50
CA ILE A 82 -17.33 -0.80 32.31
C ILE A 82 -17.19 -0.43 30.83
N SER A 83 -16.06 -0.81 30.23
CA SER A 83 -15.77 -0.53 28.83
C SER A 83 -14.79 -1.55 28.27
N ALA A 84 -14.92 -1.87 26.98
CA ALA A 84 -13.91 -2.60 26.22
C ALA A 84 -13.43 -1.71 25.09
N SER A 85 -12.12 -1.67 24.88
CA SER A 85 -11.51 -0.85 23.83
C SER A 85 -10.53 -1.67 23.04
N ASP A 86 -10.73 -1.69 21.73
CA ASP A 86 -9.79 -2.24 20.78
C ASP A 86 -8.69 -1.19 20.51
N ARG A 87 -7.42 -1.62 20.62
CA ARG A 87 -6.26 -0.73 20.48
C ARG A 87 -6.19 -0.07 19.09
N ILE A 88 -6.63 -0.76 18.03
CA ILE A 88 -6.71 -0.21 16.67
C ILE A 88 -7.72 0.93 16.66
N PHE A 89 -8.92 0.75 17.22
CA PHE A 89 -9.93 1.81 17.27
C PHE A 89 -9.47 3.00 18.11
N LEU A 90 -8.77 2.76 19.22
CA LEU A 90 -8.19 3.84 20.05
C LEU A 90 -7.19 4.71 19.28
N LEU A 91 -6.36 4.10 18.41
CA LEU A 91 -5.43 4.84 17.55
C LEU A 91 -6.12 5.70 16.48
N HIS A 92 -7.41 5.47 16.22
CA HIS A 92 -8.20 6.21 15.23
C HIS A 92 -9.12 7.27 15.85
N LEU A 93 -9.11 7.45 17.19
CA LEU A 93 -9.92 8.48 17.85
C LEU A 93 -9.51 9.88 17.38
N GLY A 94 -10.43 10.55 16.68
CA GLY A 94 -10.19 11.89 16.12
C GLY A 94 -9.44 11.91 14.79
N GLY A 95 -9.22 10.74 14.17
CA GLY A 95 -8.46 10.60 12.92
C GLY A 95 -6.95 10.59 13.13
N LYS A 96 -6.20 10.29 12.06
CA LYS A 96 -4.74 10.11 12.08
C LYS A 96 -3.95 11.32 11.60
N ILE A 97 -4.63 12.33 11.06
CA ILE A 97 -4.00 13.48 10.40
C ILE A 97 -4.55 14.81 10.92
N ARG A 98 -3.75 15.86 10.82
CA ARG A 98 -4.14 17.24 11.14
C ARG A 98 -3.46 18.22 10.20
N VAL A 99 -4.04 19.41 10.04
CA VAL A 99 -3.42 20.51 9.30
C VAL A 99 -2.61 21.39 10.26
N GLU A 100 -1.36 21.67 9.89
CA GLU A 100 -0.45 22.52 10.68
C GLU A 100 0.17 23.62 9.80
N GLY A 101 0.22 24.84 10.32
CA GLY A 101 0.78 25.99 9.61
C GLY A 101 2.30 26.00 9.61
N LYS A 102 2.92 26.29 8.47
CA LYS A 102 4.41 26.41 8.35
C LYS A 102 4.98 27.65 9.04
N VAL A 103 4.16 28.68 9.24
CA VAL A 103 4.56 29.95 9.86
C VAL A 103 3.65 30.26 11.05
N PRO A 104 4.20 30.43 12.26
CA PRO A 104 3.39 30.76 13.43
C PRO A 104 2.87 32.20 13.34
N VAL A 105 1.55 32.40 13.48
CA VAL A 105 0.92 33.72 13.45
C VAL A 105 0.74 34.26 14.86
N LYS A 106 1.79 34.91 15.39
CA LYS A 106 1.81 35.43 16.78
C LYS A 106 1.63 36.95 16.90
N THR A 107 1.73 37.68 15.79
CA THR A 107 1.68 39.16 15.80
C THR A 107 0.79 39.67 14.68
N ARG A 108 0.26 40.90 14.85
CA ARG A 108 -0.47 41.61 13.79
C ARG A 108 0.39 41.83 12.54
N HIS A 109 1.70 42.05 12.72
CA HIS A 109 2.62 42.22 11.60
C HIS A 109 2.71 40.93 10.78
N THR A 110 2.94 39.77 11.42
CA THR A 110 2.95 38.47 10.74
C THR A 110 1.61 38.19 10.06
N LEU A 111 0.48 38.42 10.74
CA LEU A 111 -0.85 38.26 10.18
C LEU A 111 -1.04 39.10 8.91
N SER A 112 -0.59 40.35 8.91
CA SER A 112 -0.70 41.25 7.76
C SER A 112 0.12 40.83 6.54
N MET A 113 1.14 39.99 6.73
CA MET A 113 1.99 39.45 5.66
C MET A 113 1.44 38.15 5.09
N VAL A 114 1.03 37.20 5.95
CA VAL A 114 0.54 35.87 5.52
C VAL A 114 -0.93 35.90 5.10
N TYR A 115 -1.66 36.92 5.52
CA TYR A 115 -3.07 37.15 5.17
C TYR A 115 -3.27 38.57 4.66
N THR A 116 -4.43 39.18 4.87
CA THR A 116 -4.73 40.52 4.37
C THR A 116 -3.93 41.60 5.12
N PRO A 117 -3.40 42.60 4.40
CA PRO A 117 -3.48 42.80 2.94
C PRO A 117 -2.35 42.12 2.13
N GLY A 118 -1.28 41.64 2.77
CA GLY A 118 -0.04 41.18 2.11
C GLY A 118 -0.24 40.05 1.10
N VAL A 119 -1.10 39.08 1.40
CA VAL A 119 -1.40 37.93 0.53
C VAL A 119 -1.92 38.35 -0.85
N GLY A 120 -2.54 39.53 -0.97
CA GLY A 120 -3.02 40.06 -2.25
C GLY A 120 -1.90 40.26 -3.28
N ARG A 121 -0.68 40.60 -2.82
CA ARG A 121 0.50 40.72 -3.70
C ARG A 121 0.93 39.38 -4.27
N VAL A 122 0.84 38.31 -3.47
CA VAL A 122 1.16 36.95 -3.91
C VAL A 122 0.11 36.45 -4.90
N ALA A 123 -1.17 36.68 -4.61
CA ALA A 123 -2.26 36.35 -5.53
C ALA A 123 -2.13 37.06 -6.88
N ALA A 124 -1.83 38.36 -6.89
CA ALA A 124 -1.58 39.11 -8.12
C ALA A 124 -0.37 38.58 -8.90
N ALA A 125 0.70 38.19 -8.20
CA ALA A 125 1.89 37.61 -8.84
C ALA A 125 1.60 36.27 -9.51
N ILE A 126 0.77 35.41 -8.91
CA ILE A 126 0.33 34.13 -9.49
C ILE A 126 -0.64 34.37 -10.65
N ALA A 127 -1.52 35.36 -10.57
CA ALA A 127 -2.42 35.72 -11.67
C ALA A 127 -1.65 36.17 -12.92
N GLN A 128 -0.49 36.82 -12.75
CA GLN A 128 0.40 37.20 -13.85
C GLN A 128 1.23 36.03 -14.41
N ASP A 129 1.57 35.05 -13.55
CA ASP A 129 2.36 33.88 -13.92
C ASP A 129 1.90 32.66 -13.08
N PRO A 130 1.02 31.80 -13.63
CA PRO A 130 0.47 30.65 -12.93
C PRO A 130 1.53 29.65 -12.42
N ALA A 131 2.73 29.60 -13.03
CA ALA A 131 3.79 28.70 -12.59
C ALA A 131 4.29 29.04 -11.17
N LYS A 132 4.14 30.30 -10.74
CA LYS A 132 4.46 30.74 -9.37
C LYS A 132 3.60 30.07 -8.31
N ALA A 133 2.48 29.43 -8.66
CA ALA A 133 1.72 28.61 -7.72
C ALA A 133 2.60 27.51 -7.10
N TYR A 134 3.52 26.91 -7.87
CA TYR A 134 4.45 25.89 -7.35
C TYR A 134 5.48 26.45 -6.35
N VAL A 135 5.72 27.76 -6.34
CA VAL A 135 6.73 28.42 -5.51
C VAL A 135 6.09 29.02 -4.25
N PHE A 136 4.95 29.71 -4.41
CA PHE A 136 4.33 30.48 -3.32
C PHE A 136 3.17 29.77 -2.63
N THR A 137 2.86 28.53 -2.99
CA THR A 137 1.79 27.73 -2.36
C THR A 137 2.27 26.33 -2.04
N SER A 138 1.42 25.54 -1.37
CA SER A 138 1.66 24.12 -1.12
C SER A 138 1.67 23.26 -2.38
N LYS A 139 1.21 23.75 -3.55
CA LYS A 139 1.10 23.00 -4.81
C LYS A 139 2.36 22.19 -5.15
N GLY A 140 3.55 22.75 -4.94
CA GLY A 140 4.82 22.07 -5.25
C GLY A 140 5.16 20.86 -4.37
N ASN A 141 4.42 20.64 -3.29
CA ASN A 141 4.63 19.53 -2.37
C ASN A 141 3.33 18.79 -2.02
N SER A 142 2.24 19.03 -2.77
CA SER A 142 0.92 18.52 -2.42
C SER A 142 0.44 17.36 -3.31
N VAL A 143 -0.19 16.37 -2.68
CA VAL A 143 -0.82 15.23 -3.37
C VAL A 143 -2.28 15.10 -2.96
N ALA A 144 -3.16 14.95 -3.95
CA ALA A 144 -4.54 14.55 -3.72
C ALA A 144 -4.61 13.01 -3.70
N VAL A 145 -5.00 12.40 -2.58
CA VAL A 145 -5.26 10.96 -2.48
C VAL A 145 -6.76 10.76 -2.70
N VAL A 146 -7.14 10.30 -3.88
CA VAL A 146 -8.54 10.26 -4.34
C VAL A 146 -9.04 8.82 -4.39
N THR A 147 -10.21 8.58 -3.80
CA THR A 147 -10.90 7.28 -3.83
C THR A 147 -12.41 7.47 -3.94
N ASP A 148 -13.13 6.46 -4.41
CA ASP A 148 -14.59 6.34 -4.29
C ASP A 148 -15.02 5.28 -3.24
N GLY A 149 -14.04 4.63 -2.59
CA GLY A 149 -14.25 3.55 -1.62
C GLY A 149 -14.84 2.28 -2.23
N SER A 150 -14.70 2.07 -3.54
CA SER A 150 -15.30 0.92 -4.23
C SER A 150 -14.47 -0.37 -4.18
N ALA A 151 -13.19 -0.28 -3.80
CA ALA A 151 -12.30 -1.43 -3.64
C ALA A 151 -11.36 -1.25 -2.44
N VAL A 152 -11.92 -1.01 -1.26
CA VAL A 152 -11.13 -0.77 -0.04
C VAL A 152 -10.45 -2.06 0.40
N LEU A 153 -9.12 -2.13 0.24
CA LEU A 153 -8.33 -3.33 0.54
C LEU A 153 -8.89 -4.58 -0.19
N GLY A 154 -8.99 -5.72 0.50
CA GLY A 154 -9.72 -6.90 0.04
C GLY A 154 -11.20 -6.96 0.46
N LEU A 155 -11.74 -5.88 1.04
CA LEU A 155 -13.09 -5.84 1.63
C LEU A 155 -14.18 -5.44 0.62
N GLY A 156 -13.78 -4.97 -0.56
CA GLY A 156 -14.68 -4.59 -1.63
C GLY A 156 -15.24 -3.18 -1.48
N ASN A 157 -16.49 -2.98 -1.92
CA ASN A 157 -17.13 -1.67 -1.94
C ASN A 157 -17.75 -1.35 -0.58
N LEU A 158 -17.05 -0.55 0.21
CA LEU A 158 -17.51 -0.09 1.53
C LEU A 158 -18.03 1.36 1.50
N GLY A 159 -17.84 2.05 0.38
CA GLY A 159 -18.21 3.45 0.21
C GLY A 159 -17.16 4.43 0.76
N PRO A 160 -17.33 5.72 0.46
CA PRO A 160 -16.30 6.73 0.68
C PRO A 160 -16.04 7.01 2.17
N GLU A 161 -17.07 7.00 3.02
CA GLU A 161 -16.91 7.23 4.46
C GLU A 161 -16.08 6.11 5.12
N ALA A 162 -16.29 4.85 4.72
CA ALA A 162 -15.55 3.71 5.24
C ALA A 162 -14.10 3.64 4.72
N ALA A 163 -13.79 4.29 3.60
CA ALA A 163 -12.44 4.38 3.05
C ALA A 163 -11.55 5.40 3.78
N LEU A 164 -12.13 6.37 4.50
CA LEU A 164 -11.40 7.47 5.15
C LEU A 164 -10.23 7.00 6.03
N PRO A 165 -10.38 5.99 6.92
CA PRO A 165 -9.26 5.52 7.72
C PRO A 165 -8.10 5.01 6.86
N VAL A 166 -8.36 4.31 5.76
CA VAL A 166 -7.30 3.82 4.86
C VAL A 166 -6.60 5.01 4.18
N MET A 167 -7.37 5.97 3.66
CA MET A 167 -6.83 7.16 2.99
C MET A 167 -6.02 8.05 3.94
N GLU A 168 -6.45 8.23 5.18
CA GLU A 168 -5.66 8.93 6.20
C GLU A 168 -4.35 8.22 6.49
N GLY A 169 -4.36 6.88 6.53
CA GLY A 169 -3.14 6.08 6.66
C GLY A 169 -2.17 6.33 5.51
N LYS A 170 -2.69 6.37 4.28
CA LYS A 170 -1.88 6.65 3.10
C LYS A 170 -1.28 8.06 3.09
N VAL A 171 -2.06 9.06 3.48
CA VAL A 171 -1.60 10.45 3.66
C VAL A 171 -0.53 10.55 4.74
N MET A 172 -0.70 9.85 5.86
CA MET A 172 0.30 9.78 6.92
C MET A 172 1.63 9.20 6.39
N LEU A 173 1.58 8.13 5.60
CA LEU A 173 2.78 7.53 5.00
C LEU A 173 3.47 8.45 3.98
N PHE A 174 2.71 9.20 3.16
CA PHE A 174 3.28 10.25 2.30
C PHE A 174 4.09 11.28 3.11
N LYS A 175 3.56 11.68 4.27
CA LYS A 175 4.20 12.67 5.14
C LYS A 175 5.44 12.11 5.82
N GLU A 176 5.32 10.96 6.47
CA GLU A 176 6.39 10.35 7.28
C GLU A 176 7.55 9.86 6.42
N LEU A 177 7.26 9.24 5.27
CA LEU A 177 8.29 8.60 4.45
C LEU A 177 8.92 9.55 3.43
N ALA A 178 8.16 10.51 2.90
CA ALA A 178 8.59 11.36 1.79
C ALA A 178 8.47 12.88 2.05
N GLY A 179 7.99 13.30 3.22
CA GLY A 179 7.78 14.72 3.54
C GLY A 179 6.73 15.40 2.65
N ILE A 180 5.83 14.62 2.04
CA ILE A 180 4.80 15.11 1.13
C ILE A 180 3.57 15.53 1.94
N ASP A 181 3.00 16.68 1.62
CA ASP A 181 1.76 17.16 2.23
C ASP A 181 0.58 16.59 1.42
N ALA A 182 -0.12 15.56 1.91
CA ALA A 182 -1.21 14.91 1.17
C ALA A 182 -2.59 15.14 1.83
N TRP A 183 -3.66 14.99 1.06
CA TRP A 183 -5.04 15.13 1.54
C TRP A 183 -5.92 13.96 1.07
N PRO A 184 -6.72 13.35 1.96
CA PRO A 184 -7.65 12.28 1.58
C PRO A 184 -8.93 12.89 1.00
N LEU A 185 -9.32 12.45 -0.19
CA LEU A 185 -10.49 12.92 -0.92
C LEU A 185 -11.36 11.71 -1.31
N CYS A 186 -12.20 11.28 -0.38
CA CYS A 186 -13.19 10.23 -0.61
C CYS A 186 -14.45 10.81 -1.28
N LEU A 187 -14.69 10.47 -2.53
CA LEU A 187 -15.75 11.03 -3.35
C LEU A 187 -17.04 10.21 -3.22
N LYS A 188 -18.16 10.89 -3.00
CA LYS A 188 -19.50 10.27 -2.93
C LYS A 188 -20.13 10.09 -4.32
N THR A 189 -19.36 9.54 -5.23
CA THR A 189 -19.78 9.14 -6.57
C THR A 189 -18.90 8.00 -7.05
N GLN A 190 -19.47 7.08 -7.83
CA GLN A 190 -18.75 5.97 -8.48
C GLN A 190 -18.84 6.08 -10.01
N ASP A 191 -19.36 7.20 -10.52
CA ASP A 191 -19.40 7.52 -11.96
C ASP A 191 -18.00 7.97 -12.42
N PRO A 192 -17.36 7.26 -13.38
CA PRO A 192 -16.02 7.59 -13.84
C PRO A 192 -15.87 9.03 -14.33
N ASP A 193 -16.88 9.54 -15.04
CA ASP A 193 -16.85 10.89 -15.61
C ASP A 193 -16.99 11.97 -14.55
N GLU A 194 -17.85 11.76 -13.56
CA GLU A 194 -18.00 12.65 -12.41
C GLU A 194 -16.75 12.69 -11.56
N ILE A 195 -16.15 11.52 -11.24
CA ILE A 195 -14.87 11.45 -10.53
C ILE A 195 -13.81 12.24 -11.29
N ALA A 196 -13.64 11.99 -12.58
CA ALA A 196 -12.64 12.68 -13.38
C ALA A 196 -12.87 14.20 -13.41
N ARG A 197 -14.12 14.66 -13.60
CA ARG A 197 -14.47 16.09 -13.55
C ARG A 197 -14.14 16.74 -12.20
N ILE A 198 -14.43 16.07 -11.09
CA ILE A 198 -14.15 16.58 -9.76
C ILE A 198 -12.62 16.72 -9.59
N VAL A 199 -11.86 15.68 -9.95
CA VAL A 199 -10.40 15.70 -9.85
C VAL A 199 -9.79 16.79 -10.74
N GLU A 200 -10.31 16.95 -11.96
CA GLU A 200 -9.95 18.04 -12.87
C GLU A 200 -10.18 19.43 -12.23
N GLY A 201 -11.32 19.61 -11.57
CA GLY A 201 -11.67 20.87 -10.90
C GLY A 201 -10.78 21.23 -9.71
N ILE A 202 -10.28 20.24 -8.96
CA ILE A 202 -9.43 20.46 -7.78
C ILE A 202 -7.93 20.48 -8.09
N ALA A 203 -7.52 19.98 -9.26
CA ALA A 203 -6.13 19.87 -9.68
C ALA A 203 -5.28 21.16 -9.53
N PRO A 204 -5.83 22.40 -9.66
CA PRO A 204 -5.07 23.62 -9.37
C PRO A 204 -4.41 23.63 -7.99
N GLY A 205 -5.01 23.02 -6.96
CA GLY A 205 -4.47 22.95 -5.60
C GLY A 205 -3.36 21.91 -5.36
N PHE A 206 -3.14 20.99 -6.30
CA PHE A 206 -2.28 19.82 -6.11
C PHE A 206 -1.11 19.74 -7.08
N GLY A 207 0.02 19.21 -6.63
CA GLY A 207 1.19 18.92 -7.46
C GLY A 207 1.12 17.56 -8.14
N ALA A 208 0.32 16.64 -7.61
CA ALA A 208 0.07 15.32 -8.18
C ALA A 208 -1.26 14.73 -7.67
N VAL A 209 -1.73 13.66 -8.32
CA VAL A 209 -2.91 12.88 -7.93
C VAL A 209 -2.52 11.42 -7.73
N ASN A 210 -2.86 10.87 -6.58
CA ASN A 210 -2.80 9.45 -6.27
C ASN A 210 -4.23 8.87 -6.26
N LEU A 211 -4.56 8.03 -7.24
CA LEU A 211 -5.82 7.28 -7.23
C LEU A 211 -5.65 6.02 -6.38
N GLU A 212 -6.66 5.71 -5.57
CA GLU A 212 -6.59 4.65 -4.56
C GLU A 212 -7.92 3.91 -4.41
N ASP A 213 -7.89 2.59 -4.22
CA ASP A 213 -9.05 1.77 -3.84
C ASP A 213 -10.28 1.98 -4.77
N ILE A 214 -10.03 2.18 -6.07
CA ILE A 214 -11.07 2.29 -7.11
C ILE A 214 -11.16 0.97 -7.87
N SER A 215 -12.35 0.39 -7.92
CA SER A 215 -12.59 -0.91 -8.56
C SER A 215 -12.32 -0.88 -10.07
N ALA A 216 -11.79 -2.00 -10.58
CA ALA A 216 -11.74 -2.27 -12.02
C ALA A 216 -13.15 -2.60 -12.56
N PRO A 217 -13.47 -2.25 -13.83
CA PRO A 217 -12.59 -1.61 -14.81
C PRO A 217 -12.58 -0.06 -14.74
N ARG A 218 -13.41 0.56 -13.88
CA ARG A 218 -13.59 2.02 -13.82
C ARG A 218 -12.29 2.78 -13.56
N CYS A 219 -11.43 2.23 -12.72
CA CYS A 219 -10.13 2.82 -12.39
C CYS A 219 -9.25 3.07 -13.62
N PHE A 220 -9.32 2.21 -14.65
CA PHE A 220 -8.54 2.38 -15.89
C PHE A 220 -9.03 3.59 -16.71
N GLU A 221 -10.34 3.76 -16.82
CA GLU A 221 -10.94 4.88 -17.54
C GLU A 221 -10.64 6.22 -16.85
N ILE A 222 -10.83 6.26 -15.53
CA ILE A 222 -10.54 7.44 -14.70
C ILE A 222 -9.07 7.83 -14.84
N GLU A 223 -8.15 6.88 -14.65
CA GLU A 223 -6.72 7.15 -14.76
C GLU A 223 -6.33 7.63 -16.16
N ARG A 224 -6.81 6.95 -17.21
CA ARG A 224 -6.54 7.33 -18.61
C ARG A 224 -7.00 8.76 -18.89
N ARG A 225 -8.24 9.09 -18.51
CA ARG A 225 -8.80 10.43 -18.73
C ARG A 225 -7.98 11.49 -17.98
N LEU A 226 -7.66 11.27 -16.72
CA LEU A 226 -6.91 12.22 -15.91
C LEU A 226 -5.48 12.42 -16.41
N LYS A 227 -4.80 11.36 -16.87
CA LYS A 227 -3.48 11.48 -17.50
C LYS A 227 -3.53 12.29 -18.81
N GLN A 228 -4.64 12.25 -19.54
CA GLN A 228 -4.83 13.02 -20.77
C GLN A 228 -5.20 14.48 -20.52
N SER A 229 -5.98 14.76 -19.47
CA SER A 229 -6.52 16.10 -19.20
C SER A 229 -5.65 16.95 -18.27
N LEU A 230 -4.81 16.33 -17.43
CA LEU A 230 -4.01 17.04 -16.43
C LEU A 230 -2.55 17.19 -16.84
N GLU A 231 -1.97 18.37 -16.53
CA GLU A 231 -0.52 18.60 -16.61
C GLU A 231 0.21 18.30 -15.28
N ILE A 232 -0.35 17.46 -14.43
CA ILE A 232 0.29 16.99 -13.19
C ILE A 232 0.30 15.46 -13.17
N PRO A 233 1.28 14.83 -12.53
CA PRO A 233 1.38 13.39 -12.50
C PRO A 233 0.17 12.77 -11.81
N VAL A 234 -0.42 11.78 -12.48
CA VAL A 234 -1.52 10.96 -11.99
C VAL A 234 -1.04 9.51 -11.97
N MET A 235 -1.19 8.83 -10.85
CA MET A 235 -0.88 7.41 -10.73
C MET A 235 -1.91 6.73 -9.83
N HIS A 236 -2.41 5.59 -10.28
CA HIS A 236 -3.15 4.66 -9.43
C HIS A 236 -2.21 3.71 -8.72
N ASP A 237 -2.19 3.72 -7.38
CA ASP A 237 -1.17 2.98 -6.66
C ASP A 237 -1.41 1.47 -6.62
N ASP A 238 -2.66 1.04 -6.47
CA ASP A 238 -3.00 -0.40 -6.49
C ASP A 238 -2.64 -1.08 -7.83
N GLN A 239 -2.56 -0.29 -8.90
CA GLN A 239 -2.06 -0.73 -10.20
C GLN A 239 -0.53 -0.67 -10.25
N HIS A 240 0.00 0.55 -10.33
CA HIS A 240 1.39 0.76 -10.71
C HIS A 240 2.35 0.60 -9.53
N GLY A 241 1.93 0.94 -8.31
CA GLY A 241 2.72 0.74 -7.10
C GLY A 241 2.95 -0.74 -6.82
N THR A 242 1.87 -1.53 -6.91
CA THR A 242 1.96 -3.01 -6.81
C THR A 242 2.90 -3.58 -7.86
N ALA A 243 2.73 -3.21 -9.13
CA ALA A 243 3.58 -3.71 -10.22
C ALA A 243 5.07 -3.36 -10.02
N VAL A 244 5.38 -2.15 -9.52
CA VAL A 244 6.74 -1.70 -9.22
C VAL A 244 7.40 -2.58 -8.16
N VAL A 245 6.71 -2.84 -7.04
CA VAL A 245 7.29 -3.63 -5.94
C VAL A 245 7.36 -5.12 -6.31
N VAL A 246 6.39 -5.63 -7.07
CA VAL A 246 6.44 -7.00 -7.63
C VAL A 246 7.65 -7.19 -8.53
N LEU A 247 7.92 -6.26 -9.45
CA LEU A 247 9.09 -6.36 -10.33
C LEU A 247 10.39 -6.25 -9.51
N ALA A 248 10.44 -5.39 -8.50
CA ALA A 248 11.60 -5.26 -7.62
C ALA A 248 11.90 -6.56 -6.87
N ALA A 249 10.88 -7.15 -6.25
CA ALA A 249 10.98 -8.44 -5.56
C ALA A 249 11.39 -9.56 -6.52
N LEU A 250 10.75 -9.64 -7.68
CA LEU A 250 11.05 -10.66 -8.70
C LEU A 250 12.50 -10.55 -9.18
N THR A 251 12.99 -9.34 -9.44
CA THR A 251 14.37 -9.10 -9.88
C THR A 251 15.37 -9.71 -8.90
N ASN A 252 15.18 -9.50 -7.60
CA ASN A 252 16.04 -10.06 -6.56
C ASN A 252 15.80 -11.57 -6.37
N ALA A 253 14.57 -12.06 -6.48
CA ALA A 253 14.25 -13.48 -6.40
C ALA A 253 14.92 -14.29 -7.53
N LEU A 254 14.95 -13.75 -8.74
CA LEU A 254 15.66 -14.34 -9.88
C LEU A 254 17.17 -14.39 -9.66
N ARG A 255 17.77 -13.36 -9.05
CA ARG A 255 19.18 -13.36 -8.67
C ARG A 255 19.51 -14.45 -7.65
N VAL A 256 18.65 -14.65 -6.64
CA VAL A 256 18.81 -15.69 -5.61
C VAL A 256 18.69 -17.10 -6.22
N THR A 257 17.75 -17.29 -7.15
CA THR A 257 17.52 -18.59 -7.80
C THR A 257 18.44 -18.86 -8.99
N GLY A 258 19.19 -17.86 -9.46
CA GLY A 258 20.05 -17.97 -10.64
C GLY A 258 19.28 -18.06 -11.97
N LYS A 259 18.01 -17.64 -11.99
CA LYS A 259 17.15 -17.67 -13.18
C LYS A 259 17.22 -16.33 -13.94
N ARG A 260 16.98 -16.35 -15.26
CA ARG A 260 16.92 -15.14 -16.09
C ARG A 260 15.47 -14.76 -16.39
N LEU A 261 15.19 -13.46 -16.46
CA LEU A 261 13.83 -12.93 -16.62
C LEU A 261 13.18 -13.38 -17.94
N GLU A 262 13.98 -13.49 -19.01
CA GLU A 262 13.52 -13.89 -20.33
C GLU A 262 13.18 -15.39 -20.45
N ASP A 263 13.68 -16.24 -19.56
CA ASP A 263 13.53 -17.70 -19.61
C ASP A 263 12.41 -18.24 -18.69
N VAL A 264 11.99 -17.46 -17.70
CA VAL A 264 11.04 -17.92 -16.67
C VAL A 264 9.60 -17.90 -17.15
N HIS A 265 8.85 -18.94 -16.76
CA HIS A 265 7.41 -19.03 -16.98
C HIS A 265 6.65 -18.43 -15.80
N ILE A 266 5.98 -17.30 -16.04
CA ILE A 266 5.27 -16.55 -15.00
C ILE A 266 3.76 -16.74 -15.13
N VAL A 267 3.13 -17.11 -14.02
CA VAL A 267 1.66 -17.13 -13.88
C VAL A 267 1.23 -15.94 -13.01
N VAL A 268 0.41 -15.06 -13.57
CA VAL A 268 -0.26 -13.98 -12.82
C VAL A 268 -1.72 -14.36 -12.61
N ASN A 269 -2.17 -14.46 -11.37
CA ASN A 269 -3.54 -14.83 -11.02
C ASN A 269 -4.28 -13.65 -10.39
N GLY A 270 -5.36 -13.23 -11.04
CA GLY A 270 -6.15 -12.03 -10.73
C GLY A 270 -5.92 -10.92 -11.74
N LEU A 271 -6.66 -10.91 -12.85
CA LEU A 271 -6.53 -9.87 -13.89
C LEU A 271 -7.43 -8.66 -13.66
N GLY A 272 -7.46 -8.20 -12.40
CA GLY A 272 -8.01 -6.90 -12.02
C GLY A 272 -7.00 -5.76 -12.23
N ALA A 273 -7.17 -4.67 -11.48
CA ALA A 273 -6.31 -3.48 -11.55
C ALA A 273 -4.82 -3.83 -11.39
N ALA A 274 -4.46 -4.49 -10.28
CA ALA A 274 -3.08 -4.87 -9.95
C ALA A 274 -2.50 -5.85 -10.97
N GLY A 275 -3.19 -6.95 -11.28
CA GLY A 275 -2.65 -7.99 -12.17
C GLY A 275 -2.44 -7.53 -13.59
N MET A 276 -3.35 -6.71 -14.14
CA MET A 276 -3.15 -6.12 -15.47
C MET A 276 -1.92 -5.19 -15.51
N ALA A 277 -1.69 -4.41 -14.45
CA ALA A 277 -0.51 -3.56 -14.33
C ALA A 277 0.78 -4.39 -14.16
N CYS A 278 0.75 -5.44 -13.34
CA CYS A 278 1.86 -6.39 -13.19
C CYS A 278 2.22 -7.03 -14.54
N CYS A 279 1.24 -7.57 -15.29
CA CYS A 279 1.47 -8.15 -16.61
C CYS A 279 2.14 -7.16 -17.56
N ARG A 280 1.62 -5.93 -17.65
CA ARG A 280 2.17 -4.87 -18.50
C ARG A 280 3.62 -4.55 -18.13
N MET A 281 3.90 -4.40 -16.84
CA MET A 281 5.22 -4.05 -16.34
C MET A 281 6.24 -5.18 -16.50
N LEU A 282 5.82 -6.44 -16.29
CA LEU A 282 6.65 -7.63 -16.53
C LEU A 282 7.03 -7.77 -18.01
N LEU A 283 6.07 -7.59 -18.91
CA LEU A 283 6.33 -7.56 -20.36
C LEU A 283 7.23 -6.38 -20.75
N ALA A 284 7.03 -5.20 -20.15
CA ALA A 284 7.91 -4.04 -20.35
C ALA A 284 9.35 -4.30 -19.88
N ALA A 285 9.51 -5.11 -18.82
CA ALA A 285 10.82 -5.51 -18.30
C ALA A 285 11.50 -6.62 -19.13
N GLY A 286 10.79 -7.28 -20.06
CA GLY A 286 11.35 -8.28 -20.96
C GLY A 286 10.96 -9.73 -20.67
N VAL A 287 9.91 -9.99 -19.88
CA VAL A 287 9.36 -11.34 -19.71
C VAL A 287 8.79 -11.85 -21.04
N SER A 288 9.22 -13.05 -21.45
CA SER A 288 8.79 -13.69 -22.71
C SER A 288 7.64 -14.70 -22.51
N HIS A 289 7.54 -15.30 -21.32
CA HIS A 289 6.59 -16.37 -21.02
C HIS A 289 5.66 -15.96 -19.87
N LEU A 290 4.49 -15.42 -20.22
CA LEU A 290 3.50 -14.95 -19.25
C LEU A 290 2.13 -15.57 -19.52
N VAL A 291 1.49 -16.06 -18.47
CA VAL A 291 0.11 -16.55 -18.48
C VAL A 291 -0.68 -15.80 -17.42
N GLY A 292 -1.83 -15.25 -17.80
CA GLY A 292 -2.74 -14.58 -16.89
C GLY A 292 -4.02 -15.39 -16.66
N CYS A 293 -4.36 -15.56 -15.39
CA CYS A 293 -5.57 -16.25 -14.94
C CYS A 293 -6.53 -15.29 -14.23
N ASP A 294 -7.83 -15.55 -14.38
CA ASP A 294 -8.89 -14.96 -13.56
C ASP A 294 -9.83 -16.07 -13.07
N LYS A 295 -10.95 -15.72 -12.43
CA LYS A 295 -11.95 -16.65 -11.89
C LYS A 295 -12.43 -17.73 -12.87
N GLN A 296 -12.36 -17.45 -14.17
CA GLN A 296 -12.78 -18.35 -15.26
C GLN A 296 -11.68 -19.31 -15.73
N GLY A 297 -10.41 -19.09 -15.32
CA GLY A 297 -9.25 -19.85 -15.78
C GLY A 297 -8.25 -18.98 -16.53
N ILE A 298 -7.50 -19.59 -17.46
CA ILE A 298 -6.48 -18.89 -18.27
C ILE A 298 -7.17 -18.02 -19.32
N ILE A 299 -7.05 -16.70 -19.19
CA ILE A 299 -7.68 -15.74 -20.11
C ILE A 299 -6.68 -14.80 -20.78
N LEU A 300 -5.39 -14.85 -20.40
CA LEU A 300 -4.30 -14.19 -21.11
C LEU A 300 -3.22 -15.23 -21.41
N LYS A 301 -3.00 -15.52 -22.69
CA LYS A 301 -2.00 -16.48 -23.16
C LYS A 301 -1.62 -16.16 -24.59
N GLY A 302 -0.34 -16.22 -24.91
CA GLY A 302 0.18 -16.00 -26.26
C GLY A 302 1.66 -16.36 -26.31
N ASP A 303 2.23 -16.37 -27.50
CA ASP A 303 3.69 -16.37 -27.64
C ASP A 303 4.27 -15.00 -27.28
N ALA A 304 5.60 -14.93 -27.16
CA ALA A 304 6.29 -13.70 -26.76
C ALA A 304 5.98 -12.51 -27.70
N ALA A 305 5.87 -12.75 -29.00
CA ALA A 305 5.58 -11.72 -29.98
C ALA A 305 4.15 -11.16 -29.82
N THR A 306 3.17 -12.03 -29.59
CA THR A 306 1.76 -11.67 -29.36
C THR A 306 1.62 -10.86 -28.08
N LEU A 307 2.18 -11.36 -26.97
CA LEU A 307 2.10 -10.69 -25.68
C LEU A 307 2.80 -9.32 -25.70
N GLN A 308 3.97 -9.23 -26.35
CA GLN A 308 4.66 -7.96 -26.51
C GLN A 308 3.87 -6.98 -27.38
N GLY A 309 3.23 -7.49 -28.45
CA GLY A 309 2.42 -6.69 -29.36
C GLY A 309 1.19 -6.06 -28.70
N CYS A 310 0.61 -6.70 -27.67
CA CYS A 310 -0.53 -6.17 -26.94
C CYS A 310 -0.23 -5.69 -25.52
N ARG A 311 1.05 -5.55 -25.14
CA ARG A 311 1.45 -5.02 -23.83
C ARG A 311 0.76 -3.70 -23.50
N ASP A 312 0.61 -2.82 -24.49
CA ASP A 312 0.06 -1.49 -24.28
C ASP A 312 -1.48 -1.48 -24.20
N ASP A 313 -2.14 -2.54 -24.69
CA ASP A 313 -3.58 -2.78 -24.57
C ASP A 313 -3.88 -4.25 -24.27
N LEU A 314 -3.49 -4.69 -23.07
CA LEU A 314 -3.70 -6.07 -22.64
C LEU A 314 -5.17 -6.48 -22.64
N ALA A 315 -6.09 -5.53 -22.45
CA ALA A 315 -7.53 -5.81 -22.42
C ALA A 315 -8.03 -6.39 -23.76
N ALA A 316 -7.49 -5.89 -24.89
CA ALA A 316 -7.79 -6.41 -26.22
C ALA A 316 -7.28 -7.85 -26.45
N CYS A 317 -6.32 -8.31 -25.63
CA CYS A 317 -5.74 -9.66 -25.70
C CYS A 317 -6.42 -10.69 -24.78
N LEU A 318 -7.37 -10.26 -23.94
CA LEU A 318 -8.04 -11.17 -23.01
C LEU A 318 -9.09 -12.03 -23.72
N THR A 319 -9.19 -13.29 -23.34
CA THR A 319 -10.20 -14.25 -23.83
C THR A 319 -11.11 -14.74 -22.69
N PRO A 320 -11.84 -13.85 -21.97
CA PRO A 320 -12.64 -14.23 -20.81
C PRO A 320 -13.76 -15.23 -21.17
N ASN A 321 -14.39 -15.05 -22.33
CA ASN A 321 -15.46 -15.93 -22.79
C ASN A 321 -14.95 -17.26 -23.40
N SER A 322 -13.64 -17.50 -23.40
CA SER A 322 -13.02 -18.70 -23.95
C SER A 322 -11.73 -19.06 -23.19
N PRO A 323 -11.84 -19.43 -21.90
CA PRO A 323 -10.68 -19.74 -21.08
C PRO A 323 -9.95 -20.99 -21.60
N GLN A 324 -8.63 -20.96 -21.56
CA GLN A 324 -7.75 -21.97 -22.16
C GLN A 324 -7.19 -22.98 -21.13
N GLY A 325 -8.01 -23.35 -20.14
CA GLY A 325 -7.64 -24.26 -19.05
C GLY A 325 -7.77 -23.62 -17.66
N SER A 326 -7.45 -24.38 -16.62
CA SER A 326 -7.56 -23.97 -15.23
C SER A 326 -6.29 -23.28 -14.70
N LEU A 327 -6.37 -22.64 -13.53
CA LEU A 327 -5.18 -22.15 -12.81
C LEU A 327 -4.18 -23.28 -12.55
N ARG A 328 -4.67 -24.49 -12.21
CA ARG A 328 -3.81 -25.66 -12.02
C ARG A 328 -3.06 -26.04 -13.29
N ASP A 329 -3.65 -25.84 -14.47
CA ASP A 329 -2.98 -26.08 -15.74
C ASP A 329 -1.90 -25.02 -16.02
N ALA A 330 -2.13 -23.77 -15.64
CA ALA A 330 -1.14 -22.69 -15.75
C ALA A 330 0.08 -22.93 -14.84
N LEU A 331 -0.14 -23.46 -13.64
CA LEU A 331 0.92 -23.70 -12.65
C LEU A 331 1.87 -24.85 -13.03
N LYS A 332 1.46 -25.78 -13.90
CA LYS A 332 2.30 -26.93 -14.29
C LYS A 332 3.60 -26.46 -14.93
N GLY A 333 4.72 -26.71 -14.27
CA GLY A 333 6.05 -26.31 -14.74
C GLY A 333 6.33 -24.80 -14.70
N ALA A 334 5.46 -23.99 -14.11
CA ALA A 334 5.71 -22.56 -13.96
C ALA A 334 6.89 -22.30 -13.00
N ASP A 335 7.69 -21.27 -13.26
CA ASP A 335 8.78 -20.85 -12.37
C ASP A 335 8.31 -19.89 -11.29
N VAL A 336 7.33 -19.05 -11.63
CA VAL A 336 6.87 -17.95 -10.79
C VAL A 336 5.35 -17.93 -10.76
N PHE A 337 4.79 -17.82 -9.55
CA PHE A 337 3.38 -17.51 -9.33
C PHE A 337 3.26 -16.15 -8.66
N ILE A 338 2.38 -15.29 -9.20
CA ILE A 338 2.07 -13.95 -8.69
C ILE A 338 0.55 -13.89 -8.49
N GLY A 339 0.11 -13.99 -7.25
CA GLY A 339 -1.28 -13.85 -6.84
C GLY A 339 -1.60 -12.42 -6.39
N VAL A 340 -2.62 -11.83 -7.02
CA VAL A 340 -3.22 -10.53 -6.67
C VAL A 340 -4.75 -10.61 -6.74
N SER A 341 -5.30 -11.69 -6.20
CA SER A 341 -6.69 -12.11 -6.41
C SER A 341 -7.48 -12.28 -5.11
N ALA A 342 -7.89 -13.50 -4.80
CA ALA A 342 -8.65 -13.87 -3.62
C ALA A 342 -7.83 -14.82 -2.74
N GLY A 343 -8.03 -14.74 -1.43
CA GLY A 343 -7.37 -15.61 -0.47
C GLY A 343 -7.83 -17.06 -0.53
N ASN A 344 -6.96 -17.97 -0.07
CA ASN A 344 -7.26 -19.39 0.15
C ASN A 344 -7.77 -20.16 -1.08
N ILE A 345 -7.22 -19.87 -2.25
CA ILE A 345 -7.58 -20.52 -3.52
C ILE A 345 -6.64 -21.66 -3.92
N LEU A 346 -5.47 -21.76 -3.29
CA LEU A 346 -4.47 -22.79 -3.52
C LEU A 346 -4.13 -23.50 -2.21
N SER A 347 -3.96 -24.83 -2.28
CA SER A 347 -3.30 -25.59 -1.21
C SER A 347 -1.78 -25.53 -1.39
N ALA A 348 -1.02 -25.82 -0.34
CA ALA A 348 0.45 -25.80 -0.42
C ALA A 348 0.99 -26.86 -1.40
N GLU A 349 0.36 -28.04 -1.45
CA GLU A 349 0.71 -29.13 -2.37
C GLU A 349 0.42 -28.77 -3.83
N ALA A 350 -0.47 -27.81 -4.09
CA ALA A 350 -0.71 -27.30 -5.44
C ALA A 350 0.49 -26.51 -5.98
N LEU A 351 1.46 -26.14 -5.14
CA LEU A 351 2.72 -25.53 -5.58
C LEU A 351 3.71 -26.59 -6.10
N ASP A 352 3.55 -27.87 -5.75
CA ASP A 352 4.51 -28.91 -6.12
C ASP A 352 4.50 -29.30 -7.60
N ILE A 353 3.46 -28.92 -8.34
CA ILE A 353 3.37 -29.09 -9.79
C ILE A 353 4.17 -28.04 -10.57
N MET A 354 4.64 -26.98 -9.91
CA MET A 354 5.51 -25.96 -10.48
C MET A 354 6.95 -26.48 -10.65
N ALA A 355 7.77 -25.75 -11.40
CA ALA A 355 9.17 -26.06 -11.59
C ALA A 355 9.95 -26.14 -10.25
N PRO A 356 11.10 -26.83 -10.21
CA PRO A 356 12.03 -26.71 -9.09
C PRO A 356 12.45 -25.25 -8.87
N ASP A 357 12.82 -24.92 -7.63
CA ASP A 357 13.22 -23.57 -7.23
C ASP A 357 12.17 -22.50 -7.57
N ARG A 358 10.90 -22.87 -7.39
CA ARG A 358 9.74 -22.01 -7.64
C ARG A 358 9.70 -20.79 -6.73
N ILE A 359 9.26 -19.68 -7.30
CA ILE A 359 9.04 -18.40 -6.63
C ILE A 359 7.53 -18.18 -6.51
N VAL A 360 7.04 -17.90 -5.30
CA VAL A 360 5.61 -17.75 -5.02
C VAL A 360 5.35 -16.44 -4.30
N PHE A 361 4.67 -15.52 -4.97
CA PHE A 361 4.20 -14.26 -4.40
C PHE A 361 2.68 -14.35 -4.19
N ALA A 362 2.22 -14.50 -2.94
CA ALA A 362 0.81 -14.59 -2.57
C ALA A 362 0.38 -13.31 -1.82
N MET A 363 -0.19 -12.36 -2.56
CA MET A 363 -0.37 -10.98 -2.09
C MET A 363 -1.84 -10.57 -1.89
N ALA A 364 -2.80 -11.49 -2.00
CA ALA A 364 -4.16 -11.20 -1.55
C ALA A 364 -4.16 -10.80 -0.06
N ASN A 365 -4.99 -9.81 0.28
CA ASN A 365 -5.18 -9.30 1.64
C ASN A 365 -6.65 -9.44 2.05
N PRO A 366 -6.95 -9.68 3.35
CA PRO A 366 -6.00 -9.98 4.42
C PRO A 366 -5.41 -11.40 4.35
N ASP A 367 -6.13 -12.32 3.69
CA ASP A 367 -5.73 -13.72 3.54
C ASP A 367 -5.05 -13.94 2.17
N PRO A 368 -3.81 -14.44 2.12
CA PRO A 368 -3.11 -14.73 0.87
C PRO A 368 -3.73 -15.89 0.08
N GLU A 369 -3.39 -16.00 -1.21
CA GLU A 369 -3.88 -17.07 -2.11
C GLU A 369 -3.59 -18.48 -1.57
N VAL A 370 -2.49 -18.64 -0.85
CA VAL A 370 -2.08 -19.85 -0.16
C VAL A 370 -1.59 -19.46 1.25
N PRO A 371 -1.98 -20.18 2.32
CA PRO A 371 -1.54 -19.88 3.67
C PRO A 371 0.00 -19.84 3.78
N PRO A 372 0.61 -18.71 4.19
CA PRO A 372 2.06 -18.56 4.28
C PRO A 372 2.75 -19.62 5.14
N GLU A 373 2.09 -20.05 6.22
CA GLU A 373 2.58 -21.03 7.19
C GLU A 373 2.79 -22.40 6.55
N LEU A 374 2.02 -22.72 5.50
CA LEU A 374 2.11 -23.97 4.75
C LEU A 374 2.95 -23.82 3.48
N ALA A 375 2.85 -22.69 2.78
CA ALA A 375 3.48 -22.49 1.47
C ALA A 375 5.00 -22.44 1.51
N ARG A 376 5.59 -21.93 2.60
CA ARG A 376 7.05 -21.69 2.71
C ARG A 376 7.89 -22.95 2.52
N SER A 377 7.42 -24.11 2.97
CA SER A 377 8.15 -25.38 2.79
C SER A 377 8.03 -25.96 1.38
N HIS A 378 7.14 -25.42 0.55
CA HIS A 378 6.88 -25.90 -0.81
C HIS A 378 7.49 -24.98 -1.88
N CYS A 379 8.17 -23.90 -1.53
CA CYS A 379 8.80 -23.01 -2.51
C CYS A 379 10.16 -22.56 -2.03
N ARG A 380 11.02 -22.17 -2.97
CA ARG A 380 12.35 -21.66 -2.64
C ARG A 380 12.30 -20.21 -2.17
N ILE A 381 11.37 -19.44 -2.73
CA ILE A 381 11.14 -18.06 -2.33
C ILE A 381 9.64 -17.87 -2.17
N PHE A 382 9.24 -17.45 -0.97
CA PHE A 382 7.89 -17.05 -0.65
C PHE A 382 7.85 -15.55 -0.33
N ALA A 383 6.85 -14.84 -0.83
CA ALA A 383 6.59 -13.45 -0.50
C ALA A 383 5.08 -13.22 -0.38
N THR A 384 4.69 -12.23 0.43
CA THR A 384 3.28 -11.92 0.68
C THR A 384 3.06 -10.44 0.97
N GLY A 385 1.81 -9.97 0.97
CA GLY A 385 1.46 -8.60 1.42
C GLY A 385 1.49 -8.42 2.95
N ARG A 386 1.48 -9.54 3.68
CA ARG A 386 1.49 -9.60 5.15
C ARG A 386 2.83 -9.14 5.74
N SER A 387 2.76 -8.29 6.76
CA SER A 387 3.93 -7.71 7.47
C SER A 387 4.59 -8.63 8.48
N ASP A 388 3.88 -9.67 8.90
CA ASP A 388 4.32 -10.68 9.86
C ASP A 388 5.15 -11.81 9.23
N PHE A 389 5.44 -11.72 7.93
CA PHE A 389 6.28 -12.68 7.19
C PHE A 389 7.48 -12.00 6.54
N PRO A 390 8.59 -12.75 6.30
CA PRO A 390 9.67 -12.27 5.45
C PRO A 390 9.15 -11.91 4.05
N ASN A 391 9.91 -11.08 3.34
CA ASN A 391 9.60 -10.66 1.98
C ASN A 391 8.21 -10.02 1.82
N GLN A 392 7.88 -9.03 2.66
CA GLN A 392 6.65 -8.26 2.50
C GLN A 392 6.68 -7.42 1.21
N ILE A 393 5.81 -7.75 0.26
CA ILE A 393 5.58 -6.94 -0.95
C ILE A 393 4.48 -5.93 -0.64
N ASN A 394 4.88 -4.67 -0.43
CA ASN A 394 3.97 -3.59 -0.05
C ASN A 394 4.22 -2.35 -0.90
N ASN A 395 3.16 -1.80 -1.51
CA ASN A 395 3.21 -0.60 -2.37
C ASN A 395 3.77 0.64 -1.64
N ALA A 396 3.78 0.66 -0.31
CA ALA A 396 4.42 1.69 0.51
C ALA A 396 5.94 1.82 0.29
N LEU A 397 6.61 0.84 -0.32
CA LEU A 397 7.99 0.96 -0.79
C LEU A 397 8.14 1.80 -2.07
N ALA A 398 7.06 1.95 -2.84
CA ALA A 398 7.08 2.59 -4.16
C ALA A 398 6.51 4.02 -4.13
N PHE A 399 5.24 4.18 -3.73
CA PHE A 399 4.53 5.45 -3.92
C PHE A 399 5.22 6.66 -3.28
N PRO A 400 5.79 6.61 -2.06
CA PRO A 400 6.37 7.80 -1.46
C PRO A 400 7.57 8.30 -2.29
N GLY A 401 8.43 7.38 -2.74
CA GLY A 401 9.59 7.69 -3.56
C GLY A 401 9.23 8.15 -4.97
N ILE A 402 8.26 7.49 -5.62
CA ILE A 402 7.81 7.85 -6.97
C ILE A 402 7.27 9.29 -6.99
N PHE A 403 6.35 9.61 -6.09
CA PHE A 403 5.78 10.95 -6.01
C PHE A 403 6.80 11.99 -5.57
N ARG A 404 7.71 11.65 -4.64
CA ARG A 404 8.80 12.57 -4.23
C ARG A 404 9.67 12.96 -5.42
N GLY A 405 10.12 11.97 -6.20
CA GLY A 405 10.92 12.19 -7.41
C GLY A 405 10.17 13.00 -8.45
N ALA A 406 8.90 12.67 -8.71
CA ALA A 406 8.06 13.39 -9.66
C ALA A 406 7.82 14.86 -9.25
N LEU A 407 7.55 15.12 -7.96
CA LEU A 407 7.35 16.47 -7.43
C LEU A 407 8.63 17.30 -7.44
N ASP A 408 9.78 16.71 -7.10
CA ASP A 408 11.09 17.41 -7.07
C ASP A 408 11.47 18.01 -8.42
N VAL A 409 11.13 17.33 -9.52
CA VAL A 409 11.38 17.79 -10.88
C VAL A 409 10.15 18.38 -11.56
N GLN A 410 9.04 18.53 -10.84
CA GLN A 410 7.76 18.99 -11.35
C GLN A 410 7.37 18.26 -12.65
N ALA A 411 7.47 16.93 -12.64
CA ALA A 411 7.12 16.09 -13.78
C ALA A 411 5.70 16.41 -14.28
N ARG A 412 5.45 16.22 -15.58
CA ARG A 412 4.11 16.34 -16.16
C ARG A 412 3.30 15.05 -15.98
N GLU A 413 3.99 13.92 -15.93
CA GLU A 413 3.41 12.57 -15.82
C GLU A 413 4.35 11.62 -15.06
N ILE A 414 3.85 10.44 -14.70
CA ILE A 414 4.65 9.29 -14.26
C ILE A 414 4.57 8.24 -15.37
N ASN A 415 5.62 8.15 -16.19
CA ASN A 415 5.69 7.22 -17.33
C ASN A 415 6.35 5.88 -16.99
N GLU A 416 6.37 4.95 -17.95
CA GLU A 416 6.90 3.59 -17.74
C GLU A 416 8.38 3.56 -17.36
N ALA A 417 9.21 4.43 -17.95
CA ALA A 417 10.63 4.49 -17.61
C ALA A 417 10.85 4.90 -16.15
N MET A 418 10.02 5.81 -15.62
CA MET A 418 10.04 6.20 -14.21
C MET A 418 9.65 5.03 -13.29
N LYS A 419 8.65 4.22 -13.67
CA LYS A 419 8.22 3.04 -12.89
C LYS A 419 9.29 1.95 -12.87
N LEU A 420 9.88 1.64 -14.02
CA LEU A 420 11.00 0.69 -14.12
C LEU A 420 12.21 1.16 -13.30
N ALA A 421 12.54 2.45 -13.36
CA ALA A 421 13.61 3.04 -12.55
C ALA A 421 13.31 2.92 -11.04
N ALA A 422 12.06 3.09 -10.62
CA ALA A 422 11.64 2.87 -9.24
C ALA A 422 11.84 1.41 -8.82
N ALA A 423 11.40 0.45 -9.64
CA ALA A 423 11.55 -0.98 -9.35
C ALA A 423 13.01 -1.40 -9.19
N HIS A 424 13.89 -0.95 -10.11
CA HIS A 424 15.33 -1.21 -10.01
C HIS A 424 15.96 -0.54 -8.79
N ALA A 425 15.51 0.67 -8.42
CA ALA A 425 16.01 1.36 -7.23
C ALA A 425 15.61 0.65 -5.93
N ILE A 426 14.40 0.09 -5.86
CA ILE A 426 13.94 -0.72 -4.71
C ILE A 426 14.73 -2.03 -4.65
N ALA A 427 14.87 -2.74 -5.78
CA ALA A 427 15.63 -3.98 -5.83
C ALA A 427 17.10 -3.77 -5.39
N GLY A 428 17.73 -2.70 -5.88
CA GLY A 428 19.10 -2.31 -5.53
C GLY A 428 19.26 -1.71 -4.12
N ALA A 429 18.17 -1.51 -3.36
CA ALA A 429 18.25 -1.12 -1.96
C ALA A 429 18.69 -2.28 -1.07
N VAL A 430 18.41 -3.53 -1.47
CA VAL A 430 18.88 -4.72 -0.77
C VAL A 430 20.41 -4.86 -0.96
N PRO A 431 21.22 -4.85 0.11
CA PRO A 431 22.66 -5.03 0.00
C PRO A 431 23.01 -6.43 -0.54
N GLU A 432 24.02 -6.53 -1.41
CA GLU A 432 24.37 -7.81 -2.06
C GLU A 432 24.70 -8.93 -1.06
N GLY A 433 25.37 -8.62 0.04
CA GLY A 433 25.71 -9.60 1.08
C GLY A 433 24.53 -10.00 1.98
N ALA A 434 23.39 -9.31 1.90
CA ALA A 434 22.18 -9.62 2.66
C ALA A 434 21.11 -10.30 1.80
N LEU A 435 21.25 -10.26 0.47
CA LEU A 435 20.29 -10.86 -0.47
C LEU A 435 20.20 -12.38 -0.25
N GLY A 436 18.99 -12.87 -0.01
CA GLY A 436 18.74 -14.29 0.24
C GLY A 436 17.26 -14.65 0.11
N GLU A 437 16.94 -15.92 0.33
CA GLU A 437 15.58 -16.48 0.15
C GLU A 437 14.53 -15.77 1.03
N GLU A 438 14.93 -15.29 2.21
CA GLU A 438 14.07 -14.55 3.15
C GLU A 438 14.27 -13.02 3.12
N TYR A 439 15.09 -12.50 2.19
CA TYR A 439 15.38 -11.07 2.08
C TYR A 439 15.61 -10.63 0.63
N ILE A 440 14.53 -10.60 -0.16
CA ILE A 440 14.53 -10.14 -1.56
C ILE A 440 14.03 -8.69 -1.74
N ILE A 441 13.44 -8.10 -0.71
CA ILE A 441 12.82 -6.77 -0.73
C ILE A 441 13.23 -6.01 0.53
N PRO A 442 13.55 -4.70 0.46
CA PRO A 442 13.97 -3.96 1.65
C PRO A 442 12.79 -3.76 2.62
N SER A 443 13.11 -3.49 3.88
CA SER A 443 12.12 -3.11 4.88
C SER A 443 11.48 -1.76 4.54
N LEU A 444 10.19 -1.60 4.83
CA LEU A 444 9.51 -0.29 4.76
C LEU A 444 10.17 0.77 5.64
N PHE A 445 10.84 0.34 6.71
CA PHE A 445 11.53 1.22 7.64
C PHE A 445 12.97 1.57 7.23
N ASP A 446 13.46 1.04 6.11
CA ASP A 446 14.72 1.45 5.53
C ASP A 446 14.59 2.86 4.94
N LYS A 447 15.09 3.84 5.69
CA LYS A 447 15.07 5.26 5.34
C LYS A 447 15.85 5.60 4.06
N THR A 448 16.64 4.67 3.52
CA THR A 448 17.39 4.88 2.29
C THR A 448 16.57 4.59 1.02
N VAL A 449 15.46 3.85 1.13
CA VAL A 449 14.63 3.46 -0.02
C VAL A 449 14.01 4.67 -0.70
N VAL A 450 13.30 5.52 0.04
CA VAL A 450 12.59 6.68 -0.54
C VAL A 450 13.53 7.64 -1.28
N PRO A 451 14.68 8.08 -0.70
CA PRO A 451 15.64 8.91 -1.42
C PRO A 451 16.21 8.26 -2.69
N ARG A 452 16.49 6.95 -2.67
CA ARG A 452 16.99 6.21 -3.84
C ARG A 452 15.96 6.17 -4.96
N VAL A 453 14.72 5.81 -4.63
CA VAL A 453 13.60 5.77 -5.59
C VAL A 453 13.34 7.16 -6.14
N ALA A 454 13.25 8.19 -5.29
CA ALA A 454 13.02 9.56 -5.73
C ALA A 454 14.10 10.05 -6.71
N ARG A 455 15.38 9.75 -6.43
CA ARG A 455 16.48 10.09 -7.34
C ARG A 455 16.36 9.37 -8.68
N ALA A 456 16.12 8.06 -8.67
CA ALA A 456 16.00 7.27 -9.91
C ALA A 456 14.82 7.74 -10.78
N VAL A 457 13.68 8.02 -10.14
CA VAL A 457 12.48 8.54 -10.80
C VAL A 457 12.71 9.94 -11.36
N ALA A 458 13.37 10.83 -10.62
CA ALA A 458 13.72 12.17 -11.10
C ALA A 458 14.68 12.13 -12.31
N ILE A 459 15.66 11.22 -12.31
CA ILE A 459 16.57 11.00 -13.44
C ILE A 459 15.78 10.53 -14.67
N ALA A 460 14.93 9.50 -14.52
CA ALA A 460 14.12 8.98 -15.61
C ALA A 460 13.16 10.04 -16.18
N ALA A 461 12.55 10.86 -15.32
CA ALA A 461 11.68 11.96 -15.73
C ALA A 461 12.42 13.02 -16.57
N ARG A 462 13.69 13.30 -16.24
CA ARG A 462 14.55 14.21 -17.03
C ARG A 462 14.95 13.59 -18.37
N GLN A 463 15.35 12.31 -18.36
CA GLN A 463 15.76 11.59 -19.57
C GLN A 463 14.62 11.45 -20.58
N THR A 464 13.39 11.25 -20.11
CA THR A 464 12.20 11.15 -20.96
C THR A 464 11.58 12.50 -21.32
N GLY A 465 12.14 13.61 -20.81
CA GLY A 465 11.69 14.97 -21.16
C GLY A 465 10.41 15.43 -20.47
N VAL A 466 9.88 14.67 -19.51
CA VAL A 466 8.62 15.01 -18.80
C VAL A 466 8.84 15.93 -17.60
N ALA A 467 10.09 16.11 -17.16
CA ALA A 467 10.46 17.04 -16.09
C ALA A 467 10.37 18.52 -16.51
N ARG A 468 9.63 19.35 -15.76
CA ARG A 468 9.60 20.82 -15.97
C ARG A 468 10.78 21.54 -15.31
N ARG A 469 11.31 21.00 -14.22
CA ARG A 469 12.45 21.57 -13.49
C ARG A 469 13.70 20.73 -13.73
N ARG A 470 14.70 21.34 -14.40
CA ARG A 470 15.98 20.67 -14.71
C ARG A 470 16.95 20.58 -13.51
N ALA A 471 16.90 21.52 -12.56
CA ALA A 471 17.68 21.50 -11.33
C ALA A 471 16.87 22.05 -10.13
N LYS A 472 17.05 21.50 -8.93
CA LYS A 472 16.47 22.07 -7.70
C LYS A 472 17.25 23.33 -7.33
N ILE A 473 16.59 24.33 -6.76
CA ILE A 473 17.30 25.45 -6.14
C ILE A 473 18.05 24.87 -4.93
N GLY A 474 19.38 24.77 -5.03
CA GLY A 474 20.25 24.19 -4.01
C GLY A 474 20.94 22.86 -4.37
N ASP A 475 20.68 22.28 -5.53
CA ASP A 475 21.52 21.18 -6.03
C ASP A 475 22.82 21.80 -6.61
N GLU A 476 23.98 21.37 -6.12
CA GLU A 476 25.24 21.62 -6.85
C GLU A 476 25.15 20.96 -8.23
N PRO A 477 25.66 21.62 -9.29
CA PRO A 477 25.66 21.02 -10.62
C PRO A 477 26.41 19.69 -10.54
N ASP A 478 25.73 18.63 -10.99
CA ASP A 478 26.30 17.29 -11.18
C ASP A 478 27.63 17.48 -11.92
N SER A 479 28.75 17.25 -11.22
CA SER A 479 30.09 17.38 -11.78
C SER A 479 30.30 16.19 -12.71
N GLY A 480 29.66 16.26 -13.88
CA GLY A 480 29.90 15.38 -14.99
C GLY A 480 31.35 15.56 -15.42
N THR A 481 32.20 14.63 -15.02
CA THR A 481 33.43 14.36 -15.75
C THR A 481 33.05 13.73 -17.09
N VAL A 482 33.51 14.43 -18.12
CA VAL A 482 33.54 14.14 -19.56
C VAL A 482 33.98 12.72 -19.87
#